data_AF-A0A1G2Q7Z4-F1
#
_entry.id   AF-A0A1G2Q7Z4-F1
#
_cell.length_a   1.000
_cell.length_b   1.000
_cell.length_c   1.000
_cell.angle_alpha   90.00
_cell.angle_beta   90.00
_cell.angle_gamma   90.00
#
_symmetry.space_group_name_H-M   'P 1'
#
loop_
_entity.id
_entity.type
_entity.pdbx_description
1 polymer ?
#
loop_
_entity_poly.entity_id
_entity_poly.type
_entity_poly.pdbx_seq_one_letter_code
_entity_poly.pdbx_strand_id
1 'polypeptide(L)'
;MQALCEWDVRDYDTDQLKSAVKRVAAEFAPGLAEDAFALSLAEGVAKQKDKLDHIIEKAAPDWPLPQIAVVDRNILRLGLFELLFADKSEVPARVAINESIELAKTFGGEGSGRFTNGVLGAVYKEMGEPGKDEVPAKKRRPKDVPYEQMPIEKLGGAVVYARSDDGIKLALVHDIFGYWTLSKGRIENNEDTETGAVREIKEELNLDIKVESPLGQNEYIASDPEVGKIRKQVTYFLAEAKNAQDIKLEEGKGGLSEAKWFPLAAVAELKMYDDILPIVTKAIKLLSE
;
A
#
# COMPACT_ATOMS: atom_id res chain seq x y z
N MET A 1 2.77 -21.28 5.32
CA MET A 1 2.26 -22.17 4.26
C MET A 1 3.28 -23.22 3.82
N GLN A 2 4.46 -22.86 3.28
CA GLN A 2 5.43 -23.84 2.74
C GLN A 2 5.86 -24.94 3.73
N ALA A 3 6.11 -24.60 5.00
CA ALA A 3 6.45 -25.58 6.03
C ALA A 3 5.30 -26.58 6.31
N LEU A 4 4.04 -26.14 6.21
CA LEU A 4 2.87 -27.02 6.35
C LEU A 4 2.73 -27.97 5.16
N CYS A 5 3.05 -27.51 3.94
CA CYS A 5 3.09 -28.39 2.77
C CYS A 5 4.17 -29.48 2.91
N GLU A 6 5.34 -29.14 3.44
CA GLU A 6 6.38 -30.13 3.71
C GLU A 6 5.92 -31.14 4.77
N TRP A 7 5.34 -30.66 5.86
CA TRP A 7 4.80 -31.48 6.94
C TRP A 7 3.71 -32.45 6.46
N ASP A 8 2.79 -31.98 5.61
CA ASP A 8 1.69 -32.76 5.06
C ASP A 8 2.15 -33.85 4.08
N VAL A 9 3.26 -33.65 3.37
CA VAL A 9 3.82 -34.65 2.45
C VAL A 9 4.69 -35.68 3.18
N ARG A 10 5.41 -35.26 4.22
CA ARG A 10 6.43 -36.07 4.89
C ARG A 10 5.98 -36.74 6.18
N ASP A 11 4.72 -36.55 6.58
CA ASP A 11 4.12 -37.07 7.82
C ASP A 11 4.99 -36.78 9.05
N TYR A 12 5.43 -35.54 9.15
CA TYR A 12 6.33 -35.09 10.20
C TYR A 12 5.63 -34.99 11.56
N ASP A 13 6.38 -35.28 12.63
CA ASP A 13 5.92 -34.95 13.97
C ASP A 13 5.97 -33.42 14.22
N THR A 14 5.41 -32.99 15.36
CA THR A 14 5.33 -31.57 15.71
C THR A 14 6.71 -30.93 15.86
N ASP A 15 7.73 -31.65 16.32
CA ASP A 15 9.09 -31.09 16.49
C ASP A 15 9.81 -30.92 15.15
N GLN A 16 9.55 -31.83 14.21
CA GLN A 16 9.98 -31.70 12.82
C GLN A 16 9.29 -30.53 12.11
N LEU A 17 8.01 -30.26 12.41
CA LEU A 17 7.31 -29.07 11.90
C LEU A 17 7.98 -27.77 12.37
N LYS A 18 8.31 -27.64 13.66
CA LYS A 18 9.01 -26.46 14.18
C LYS A 18 10.34 -26.23 13.45
N SER A 19 11.06 -27.32 13.20
CA SER A 19 12.33 -27.28 12.48
C SER A 19 12.15 -26.87 11.01
N ALA A 20 11.09 -27.33 10.36
CA ALA A 20 10.73 -26.95 9.00
C ALA A 20 10.38 -25.45 8.90
N VAL A 21 9.60 -24.91 9.86
CA VAL A 21 9.28 -23.47 9.91
C VAL A 21 10.54 -22.63 9.99
N LYS A 22 11.45 -22.94 10.93
CA LYS A 22 12.72 -22.22 11.09
C LYS A 22 13.57 -22.25 9.83
N ARG A 23 13.67 -23.42 9.18
CA ARG A 23 14.44 -23.58 7.95
C ARG A 23 13.86 -22.74 6.80
N VAL A 24 12.54 -22.81 6.60
CA VAL A 24 11.85 -22.04 5.57
C VAL A 24 11.99 -20.53 5.83
N ALA A 25 11.83 -20.08 7.08
CA ALA A 25 11.99 -18.67 7.42
C ALA A 25 13.41 -18.17 7.17
N ALA A 26 14.44 -18.94 7.53
CA ALA A 26 15.83 -18.59 7.28
C ALA A 26 16.16 -18.46 5.77
N GLU A 27 15.51 -19.26 4.92
CA GLU A 27 15.75 -19.27 3.48
C GLU A 27 15.01 -18.15 2.74
N PHE A 28 13.74 -17.90 3.08
CA PHE A 28 12.86 -17.01 2.32
C PHE A 28 12.55 -15.67 3.01
N ALA A 29 12.90 -15.52 4.29
CA ALA A 29 12.59 -14.36 5.12
C ALA A 29 13.76 -13.95 6.07
N PRO A 30 15.02 -13.88 5.60
CA PRO A 30 16.15 -13.59 6.49
C PRO A 30 16.02 -12.18 7.11
N GLY A 31 16.00 -12.13 8.45
CA GLY A 31 15.95 -10.87 9.21
C GLY A 31 14.55 -10.41 9.62
N LEU A 32 13.49 -11.14 9.27
CA LEU A 32 12.13 -10.88 9.77
C LEU A 32 11.95 -11.51 11.16
N ALA A 33 11.44 -10.74 12.12
CA ALA A 33 11.11 -11.21 13.48
C ALA A 33 9.82 -12.06 13.53
N GLU A 34 9.39 -12.62 12.40
CA GLU A 34 8.09 -13.29 12.23
C GLU A 34 8.12 -14.80 12.57
N ASP A 35 9.29 -15.33 12.96
CA ASP A 35 9.46 -16.75 13.30
C ASP A 35 8.44 -17.23 14.36
N ALA A 36 8.16 -16.41 15.37
CA ALA A 36 7.25 -16.76 16.45
C ALA A 36 5.78 -16.84 15.99
N PHE A 37 5.37 -15.94 15.09
CA PHE A 37 4.01 -15.91 14.56
C PHE A 37 3.78 -17.03 13.52
N ALA A 38 4.74 -17.24 12.62
CA ALA A 38 4.68 -18.34 11.67
C ALA A 38 4.66 -19.70 12.37
N LEU A 39 5.42 -19.84 13.47
CA LEU A 39 5.45 -21.03 14.29
C LEU A 39 4.11 -21.28 15.01
N SER A 40 3.53 -20.26 15.63
CA SER A 40 2.25 -20.39 16.35
C SER A 40 1.10 -20.81 15.40
N LEU A 41 1.06 -20.24 14.19
CA LEU A 41 0.12 -20.64 13.14
C LEU A 41 0.32 -22.10 12.73
N ALA A 42 1.57 -22.51 12.48
CA ALA A 42 1.88 -23.87 12.05
C ALA A 42 1.50 -24.91 13.12
N GLU A 43 1.86 -24.65 14.39
CA GLU A 43 1.50 -25.52 15.51
C GLU A 43 -0.01 -25.56 15.74
N GLY A 44 -0.68 -24.43 15.60
CA GLY A 44 -2.13 -24.31 15.69
C GLY A 44 -2.84 -25.17 14.65
N VAL A 45 -2.41 -25.09 13.39
CA VAL A 45 -2.90 -25.93 12.30
C VAL A 45 -2.66 -27.41 12.60
N ALA A 46 -1.43 -27.78 12.99
CA ALA A 46 -1.09 -29.17 13.29
C ALA A 46 -1.96 -29.75 14.42
N LYS A 47 -2.23 -28.96 15.47
CA LYS A 47 -3.06 -29.36 16.61
C LYS A 47 -4.53 -29.56 16.24
N GLN A 48 -5.04 -28.83 15.25
CA GLN A 48 -6.44 -28.91 14.81
C GLN A 48 -6.63 -29.70 13.50
N LYS A 49 -5.57 -30.33 12.97
CA LYS A 49 -5.54 -30.97 11.65
C LYS A 49 -6.79 -31.78 11.34
N ASP A 50 -7.15 -32.74 12.18
CA ASP A 50 -8.27 -33.65 11.91
C ASP A 50 -9.62 -32.91 11.85
N LYS A 51 -9.79 -31.85 12.67
CA LYS A 51 -10.99 -31.02 12.62
C LYS A 51 -11.03 -30.16 11.37
N LEU A 52 -9.89 -29.57 11.00
CA LEU A 52 -9.76 -28.76 9.79
C LEU A 52 -10.05 -29.60 8.54
N ASP A 53 -9.48 -30.80 8.46
CA ASP A 53 -9.69 -31.77 7.39
C ASP A 53 -11.17 -32.16 7.26
N HIS A 54 -11.83 -32.48 8.37
CA HIS A 54 -13.27 -32.78 8.40
C HIS A 54 -14.15 -31.60 7.93
N ILE A 55 -13.76 -30.37 8.27
CA ILE A 55 -14.46 -29.16 7.83
C ILE A 55 -14.27 -28.94 6.32
N ILE A 56 -13.06 -29.15 5.80
CA ILE A 56 -12.77 -29.06 4.36
C ILE A 56 -13.64 -30.08 3.59
N GLU A 57 -13.69 -31.33 4.05
CA GLU A 57 -14.48 -32.39 3.39
C GLU A 57 -15.97 -32.06 3.37
N LYS A 58 -16.51 -31.47 4.44
CA LYS A 58 -17.90 -31.01 4.47
C LYS A 58 -18.18 -29.84 3.54
N ALA A 59 -17.24 -28.89 3.46
CA ALA A 59 -17.37 -27.70 2.64
C ALA A 59 -17.11 -27.96 1.14
N ALA A 60 -16.41 -29.05 0.82
CA ALA A 60 -16.07 -29.46 -0.54
C ALA A 60 -16.41 -30.96 -0.77
N PRO A 61 -17.69 -31.36 -0.71
CA PRO A 61 -18.08 -32.77 -0.78
C PRO A 61 -17.73 -33.46 -2.11
N ASP A 62 -17.67 -32.68 -3.21
CA ASP A 62 -17.29 -33.17 -4.53
C ASP A 62 -15.76 -33.33 -4.69
N TRP A 63 -14.96 -32.88 -3.72
CA TRP A 63 -13.50 -32.86 -3.76
C TRP A 63 -12.92 -33.53 -2.52
N PRO A 64 -12.73 -34.86 -2.54
CA PRO A 64 -12.11 -35.58 -1.44
C PRO A 64 -10.75 -34.99 -1.07
N LEU A 65 -10.44 -34.90 0.22
CA LEU A 65 -9.23 -34.25 0.73
C LEU A 65 -7.91 -34.71 0.05
N PRO A 66 -7.71 -36.00 -0.27
CA PRO A 66 -6.50 -36.46 -0.99
C PRO A 66 -6.40 -35.96 -2.44
N GLN A 67 -7.53 -35.59 -3.06
CA GLN A 67 -7.58 -35.07 -4.43
C GLN A 67 -7.34 -33.55 -4.50
N ILE A 68 -7.43 -32.86 -3.36
CA ILE A 68 -7.06 -31.45 -3.27
C ILE A 68 -5.54 -31.34 -3.34
N ALA A 69 -5.04 -30.43 -4.19
CA ALA A 69 -3.62 -30.16 -4.30
C ALA A 69 -3.02 -29.82 -2.92
N VAL A 70 -1.82 -30.34 -2.64
CA VAL A 70 -1.15 -30.16 -1.33
C VAL A 70 -1.10 -28.69 -0.91
N VAL A 71 -0.79 -27.80 -1.85
CA VAL A 71 -0.75 -26.35 -1.61
C VAL A 71 -2.12 -25.82 -1.18
N ASP A 72 -3.16 -26.09 -1.98
CA ASP A 72 -4.53 -25.63 -1.69
C ASP A 72 -5.06 -26.20 -0.39
N ARG A 73 -4.80 -27.48 -0.11
CA ARG A 73 -5.19 -28.14 1.15
C ARG A 73 -4.56 -27.45 2.36
N ASN A 74 -3.28 -27.10 2.31
CA ASN A 74 -2.61 -26.43 3.43
C ASN A 74 -2.97 -24.95 3.55
N ILE A 75 -3.30 -24.28 2.45
CA ILE A 75 -3.88 -22.93 2.46
C ILE A 75 -5.26 -22.95 3.12
N LEU A 76 -6.11 -23.92 2.77
CA LEU A 76 -7.43 -24.09 3.39
C LEU A 76 -7.30 -24.37 4.90
N ARG A 77 -6.38 -25.24 5.31
CA ARG A 77 -6.12 -25.49 6.73
C ARG A 77 -5.68 -24.24 7.47
N LEU A 78 -4.79 -23.45 6.88
CA LEU A 78 -4.32 -22.20 7.48
C LEU A 78 -5.48 -21.18 7.61
N GLY A 79 -6.20 -20.93 6.52
CA GLY A 79 -7.32 -20.00 6.52
C GLY A 79 -8.46 -20.39 7.45
N LEU A 80 -8.79 -21.69 7.52
CA LEU A 80 -9.77 -22.22 8.48
C LEU A 80 -9.26 -22.15 9.91
N PHE A 81 -7.97 -22.36 10.15
CA PHE A 81 -7.40 -22.23 11.47
C PHE A 81 -7.56 -20.79 11.98
N GLU A 82 -7.18 -19.81 11.18
CA GLU A 82 -7.37 -18.40 11.50
C GLU A 82 -8.85 -18.02 11.67
N LEU A 83 -9.72 -18.53 10.79
CA LEU A 83 -11.15 -18.23 10.83
C LEU A 83 -11.85 -18.76 12.10
N LEU A 84 -11.43 -19.93 12.59
CA LEU A 84 -12.16 -20.69 13.61
C LEU A 84 -11.50 -20.67 14.99
N PHE A 85 -10.18 -20.50 15.06
CA PHE A 85 -9.40 -20.71 16.28
C PHE A 85 -8.48 -19.55 16.65
N ALA A 86 -8.16 -18.63 15.74
CA ALA A 86 -7.37 -17.44 16.06
C ALA A 86 -8.21 -16.36 16.76
N ASP A 87 -7.54 -15.44 17.44
CA ASP A 87 -8.19 -14.30 18.07
C ASP A 87 -8.69 -13.32 16.99
N LYS A 88 -10.02 -13.14 16.95
CA LYS A 88 -10.68 -12.27 15.96
C LYS A 88 -10.37 -10.79 16.15
N SER A 89 -9.87 -10.39 17.33
CA SER A 89 -9.39 -9.04 17.57
C SER A 89 -8.05 -8.77 16.90
N GLU A 90 -7.26 -9.82 16.61
CA GLU A 90 -6.00 -9.72 15.89
C GLU A 90 -6.19 -9.83 14.38
N VAL A 91 -7.01 -10.80 13.93
CA VAL A 91 -7.26 -11.03 12.49
C VAL A 91 -8.77 -11.16 12.20
N PRO A 92 -9.39 -10.16 11.54
CA PRO A 92 -10.79 -10.26 11.15
C PRO A 92 -11.06 -11.41 10.16
N ALA A 93 -12.21 -12.08 10.30
CA ALA A 93 -12.59 -13.25 9.50
C ALA A 93 -12.44 -13.04 7.97
N ARG A 94 -12.83 -11.86 7.47
CA ARG A 94 -12.72 -11.54 6.04
C ARG A 94 -11.29 -11.29 5.57
N VAL A 95 -10.40 -10.83 6.47
CA VAL A 95 -8.97 -10.68 6.16
C VAL A 95 -8.36 -12.07 5.99
N ALA A 96 -8.57 -12.99 6.95
CA ALA A 96 -8.10 -14.37 6.86
C ALA A 96 -8.56 -15.08 5.55
N ILE A 97 -9.82 -14.86 5.15
CA ILE A 97 -10.35 -15.39 3.89
C ILE A 97 -9.64 -14.78 2.67
N ASN A 98 -9.48 -13.45 2.64
CA ASN A 98 -8.82 -12.78 1.51
C ASN A 98 -7.35 -13.17 1.38
N GLU A 99 -6.60 -13.21 2.48
CA GLU A 99 -5.20 -13.61 2.48
C GLU A 99 -5.04 -15.06 1.98
N SER A 100 -5.92 -15.96 2.42
CA SER A 100 -5.94 -17.34 1.91
C SER A 100 -6.21 -17.41 0.41
N ILE A 101 -7.09 -16.56 -0.12
CA ILE A 101 -7.38 -16.49 -1.57
C ILE A 101 -6.16 -15.96 -2.34
N GLU A 102 -5.49 -14.93 -1.84
CA GLU A 102 -4.29 -14.39 -2.49
C GLU A 102 -3.15 -15.40 -2.46
N LEU A 103 -2.91 -16.09 -1.33
CA LEU A 103 -1.96 -17.20 -1.27
C LEU A 103 -2.29 -18.29 -2.31
N ALA A 104 -3.57 -18.63 -2.49
CA ALA A 104 -3.98 -19.64 -3.47
C ALA A 104 -3.78 -19.18 -4.91
N LYS A 105 -3.88 -17.88 -5.20
CA LYS A 105 -3.57 -17.32 -6.53
C LYS A 105 -2.06 -17.28 -6.78
N THR A 106 -1.26 -16.98 -5.76
CA THR A 106 0.19 -16.85 -5.90
C THR A 106 0.89 -18.21 -6.00
N PHE A 107 0.45 -19.20 -5.22
CA PHE A 107 1.16 -20.48 -5.08
C PHE A 107 0.38 -21.68 -5.62
N GLY A 108 -0.93 -21.56 -5.84
CA GLY A 108 -1.78 -22.60 -6.37
C GLY A 108 -1.76 -22.68 -7.90
N GLY A 109 -2.60 -23.55 -8.44
CA GLY A 109 -2.80 -23.73 -9.88
C GLY A 109 -3.92 -22.85 -10.45
N GLU A 110 -4.21 -23.05 -11.74
CA GLU A 110 -5.34 -22.40 -12.38
C GLU A 110 -6.66 -22.81 -11.69
N GLY A 111 -7.37 -21.81 -11.15
CA GLY A 111 -8.62 -22.02 -10.42
C GLY A 111 -8.50 -22.16 -8.91
N SER A 112 -7.29 -22.30 -8.33
CA SER A 112 -7.07 -22.44 -6.89
C SER A 112 -7.68 -21.28 -6.08
N GLY A 113 -7.50 -20.03 -6.51
CA GLY A 113 -8.12 -18.87 -5.86
C GLY A 113 -9.65 -18.94 -5.83
N ARG A 114 -10.29 -19.44 -6.90
CA ARG A 114 -11.75 -19.60 -6.97
C ARG A 114 -12.22 -20.75 -6.06
N PHE A 115 -11.49 -21.86 -6.06
CA PHE A 115 -11.76 -23.01 -5.21
C PHE A 115 -11.68 -22.62 -3.73
N THR A 116 -10.55 -22.02 -3.30
CA THR A 116 -10.34 -21.56 -1.92
C THR A 116 -11.43 -20.60 -1.45
N ASN A 117 -11.80 -19.62 -2.29
CA ASN A 117 -12.91 -18.70 -2.00
C ASN A 117 -14.25 -19.44 -1.81
N GLY A 118 -14.52 -20.46 -2.62
CA GLY A 118 -15.73 -21.28 -2.51
C GLY A 118 -15.81 -22.03 -1.17
N VAL A 119 -14.73 -22.72 -0.80
CA VAL A 119 -14.66 -23.53 0.43
C VAL A 119 -14.73 -22.65 1.68
N LEU A 120 -13.85 -21.64 1.80
CA LEU A 120 -13.85 -20.74 2.97
C LEU A 120 -15.14 -19.91 3.06
N GLY A 121 -15.71 -19.52 1.92
CA GLY A 121 -16.98 -18.81 1.86
C GLY A 121 -18.16 -19.64 2.35
N ALA A 122 -18.18 -20.95 2.05
CA ALA A 122 -19.21 -21.86 2.55
C ALA A 122 -19.17 -21.96 4.08
N VAL A 123 -17.97 -22.16 4.65
CA VAL A 123 -17.76 -22.23 6.10
C VAL A 123 -18.10 -20.89 6.78
N TYR A 124 -17.67 -19.77 6.21
CA TYR A 124 -17.99 -18.44 6.72
C TYR A 124 -19.51 -18.17 6.78
N LYS A 125 -20.25 -18.65 5.78
CA LYS A 125 -21.72 -18.54 5.75
C LYS A 125 -22.38 -19.43 6.81
N GLU A 126 -21.88 -20.64 7.02
CA GLU A 126 -22.37 -21.55 8.06
C GLU A 126 -22.15 -20.99 9.47
N MET A 127 -21.07 -20.23 9.68
CA MET A 127 -20.79 -19.52 10.94
C MET A 127 -21.72 -18.31 11.19
N GLY A 128 -22.67 -18.03 10.30
CA GLY A 128 -23.55 -16.86 10.40
C GLY A 128 -22.89 -15.56 9.93
N GLU A 129 -21.80 -15.65 9.17
CA GLU A 129 -21.03 -14.51 8.65
C GLU A 129 -20.61 -13.54 9.78
N PRO A 130 -19.85 -13.98 10.80
CA PRO A 130 -19.42 -13.10 11.88
C PRO A 130 -18.60 -11.93 11.31
N GLY A 131 -18.85 -10.74 11.82
CA GLY A 131 -18.29 -9.52 11.24
C GLY A 131 -18.75 -9.25 9.81
N LYS A 132 -19.96 -9.68 9.42
CA LYS A 132 -20.58 -9.25 8.14
C LYS A 132 -20.83 -7.76 8.14
N ASP A 133 -21.28 -7.26 9.30
CA ASP A 133 -21.57 -5.86 9.64
C ASP A 133 -20.39 -5.16 10.31
N GLU A 134 -19.47 -5.90 10.95
CA GLU A 134 -18.13 -5.40 11.25
C GLU A 134 -17.43 -5.25 9.91
N VAL A 135 -17.51 -4.04 9.37
CA VAL A 135 -16.83 -3.71 8.14
C VAL A 135 -15.36 -4.10 8.35
N PRO A 136 -14.78 -5.03 7.57
CA PRO A 136 -13.38 -4.82 7.20
C PRO A 136 -13.35 -3.42 6.59
N ALA A 137 -12.19 -2.81 6.41
CA ALA A 137 -12.09 -1.78 5.39
C ALA A 137 -12.36 -2.40 3.99
N LYS A 138 -13.57 -2.93 3.73
CA LYS A 138 -14.16 -3.02 2.42
C LYS A 138 -14.12 -1.57 1.98
N LYS A 139 -13.18 -1.30 1.08
CA LYS A 139 -13.42 -0.51 -0.11
C LYS A 139 -14.91 -0.61 -0.43
N ARG A 140 -15.71 0.33 0.09
CA ARG A 140 -16.91 0.75 -0.63
C ARG A 140 -16.32 1.01 -1.99
N ARG A 141 -16.62 0.20 -3.01
CA ARG A 141 -16.52 0.74 -4.36
C ARG A 141 -17.39 1.99 -4.25
N PRO A 142 -16.81 3.21 -4.23
CA PRO A 142 -17.66 4.38 -4.23
C PRO A 142 -18.54 4.14 -5.44
N LYS A 143 -19.87 4.23 -5.29
CA LYS A 143 -20.76 4.30 -6.47
C LYS A 143 -20.04 5.23 -7.44
N ASP A 144 -19.82 4.84 -8.69
CA ASP A 144 -19.09 5.69 -9.64
C ASP A 144 -19.75 7.07 -9.62
N VAL A 145 -19.12 8.00 -8.90
CA VAL A 145 -19.60 9.36 -8.75
C VAL A 145 -19.31 9.99 -10.10
N PRO A 146 -20.31 10.53 -10.82
CA PRO A 146 -20.06 11.25 -12.06
C PRO A 146 -18.94 12.27 -11.83
N TYR A 147 -18.06 12.44 -12.80
CA TYR A 147 -16.86 13.28 -12.65
C TYR A 147 -17.20 14.69 -12.13
N GLU A 148 -18.33 15.24 -12.54
CA GLU A 148 -18.83 16.56 -12.14
C GLU A 148 -19.26 16.62 -10.67
N GLN A 149 -19.66 15.49 -10.09
CA GLN A 149 -20.11 15.34 -8.70
C GLN A 149 -18.98 14.91 -7.77
N MET A 150 -17.80 14.57 -8.30
CA MET A 150 -16.67 14.20 -7.46
C MET A 150 -16.23 15.40 -6.61
N PRO A 151 -16.06 15.22 -5.29
CA PRO A 151 -15.56 16.28 -4.42
C PRO A 151 -14.20 16.75 -4.91
N ILE A 152 -13.98 18.06 -4.81
CA ILE A 152 -12.73 18.71 -5.18
C ILE A 152 -11.93 18.96 -3.92
N GLU A 153 -10.71 18.44 -3.89
CA GLU A 153 -9.69 18.81 -2.91
C GLU A 153 -8.72 19.77 -3.59
N LYS A 154 -8.57 20.97 -3.03
CA LYS A 154 -7.62 21.98 -3.53
C LYS A 154 -6.28 21.79 -2.84
N LEU A 155 -5.23 21.83 -3.65
CA LEU A 155 -3.85 21.74 -3.18
C LEU A 155 -3.03 22.93 -3.71
N GLY A 156 -2.06 23.35 -2.91
CA GLY A 156 -1.05 24.33 -3.27
C GLY A 156 0.32 23.67 -3.28
N GLY A 157 1.11 23.96 -4.31
CA GLY A 157 2.50 23.51 -4.39
C GLY A 157 3.36 24.53 -5.11
N ALA A 158 4.66 24.27 -5.18
CA ALA A 158 5.58 25.16 -5.87
C ALA A 158 6.70 24.40 -6.59
N VAL A 159 7.14 24.96 -7.72
CA VAL A 159 8.47 24.70 -8.24
C VAL A 159 9.40 25.66 -7.53
N VAL A 160 10.09 25.14 -6.52
CA VAL A 160 11.01 25.92 -5.70
C VAL A 160 12.39 25.88 -6.32
N TYR A 161 12.97 27.04 -6.59
CA TYR A 161 14.31 27.16 -7.12
C TYR A 161 15.25 27.91 -6.18
N ALA A 162 16.54 27.66 -6.32
CA ALA A 162 17.60 28.43 -5.67
C ALA A 162 18.68 28.78 -6.68
N ARG A 163 19.27 29.97 -6.52
CA ARG A 163 20.44 30.42 -7.27
C ARG A 163 21.70 30.15 -6.45
N SER A 164 22.70 29.59 -7.09
CA SER A 164 24.03 29.35 -6.52
C SER A 164 25.12 29.67 -7.55
N ASP A 165 26.38 29.65 -7.14
CA ASP A 165 27.51 29.84 -8.06
C ASP A 165 27.55 28.75 -9.15
N ASP A 166 27.02 27.55 -8.87
CA ASP A 166 26.87 26.44 -9.82
C ASP A 166 25.64 26.58 -10.76
N GLY A 167 24.93 27.71 -10.69
CA GLY A 167 23.71 27.96 -11.42
C GLY A 167 22.43 27.67 -10.63
N ILE A 168 21.33 27.51 -11.37
CA ILE A 168 19.98 27.32 -10.82
C ILE A 168 19.71 25.85 -10.52
N LYS A 169 19.17 25.57 -9.34
CA LYS A 169 18.73 24.23 -8.91
C LYS A 169 17.27 24.26 -8.51
N LEU A 170 16.54 23.16 -8.75
CA LEU A 170 15.15 22.96 -8.31
C LEU A 170 15.11 22.01 -7.12
N ALA A 171 14.29 22.31 -6.12
CA ALA A 171 13.99 21.38 -5.04
C ALA A 171 12.89 20.41 -5.50
N LEU A 172 13.18 19.12 -5.39
CA LEU A 172 12.23 18.03 -5.69
C LEU A 172 12.17 17.08 -4.50
N VAL A 173 11.03 16.40 -4.35
CA VAL A 173 10.80 15.36 -3.35
C VAL A 173 10.65 13.99 -4.00
N HIS A 174 11.13 12.95 -3.33
CA HIS A 174 11.08 11.57 -3.80
C HIS A 174 10.01 10.79 -3.03
N ASP A 175 9.04 10.25 -3.76
CA ASP A 175 7.92 9.52 -3.16
C ASP A 175 8.22 8.03 -2.95
N ILE A 176 7.33 7.34 -2.22
CA ILE A 176 7.39 5.88 -2.01
C ILE A 176 7.33 5.04 -3.30
N PHE A 177 6.91 5.60 -4.44
CA PHE A 177 6.81 4.91 -5.73
C PHE A 177 8.07 5.07 -6.59
N GLY A 178 9.08 5.77 -6.06
CA GLY A 178 10.35 5.99 -6.74
C GLY A 178 10.30 7.11 -7.77
N TYR A 179 9.36 8.06 -7.66
CA TYR A 179 9.26 9.21 -8.55
C TYR A 179 9.72 10.50 -7.85
N TRP A 180 10.40 11.34 -8.63
CA TRP A 180 10.67 12.73 -8.24
C TRP A 180 9.48 13.60 -8.61
N THR A 181 9.05 14.44 -7.68
CA THR A 181 7.87 15.30 -7.84
C THR A 181 8.02 16.62 -7.08
N LEU A 182 7.01 17.46 -7.20
CA LEU A 182 6.92 18.76 -6.53
C LEU A 182 6.22 18.58 -5.18
N SER A 183 6.73 19.27 -4.15
CA SER A 183 6.08 19.35 -2.84
C SER A 183 4.74 20.11 -2.98
N LYS A 184 3.70 19.55 -2.34
CA LYS A 184 2.31 20.01 -2.47
C LYS A 184 1.48 19.57 -1.27
N GLY A 185 0.59 20.45 -0.83
CA GLY A 185 -0.19 20.27 0.39
C GLY A 185 -1.65 20.62 0.21
N ARG A 186 -2.47 20.17 1.18
CA ARG A 186 -3.88 20.59 1.25
C ARG A 186 -3.95 22.08 1.62
N ILE A 187 -4.86 22.79 0.96
CA ILE A 187 -5.24 24.15 1.34
C ILE A 187 -6.19 24.08 2.55
N GLU A 188 -5.83 24.75 3.64
CA GLU A 188 -6.65 24.84 4.85
C GLU A 188 -7.88 25.73 4.68
N ASN A 189 -8.84 25.61 5.60
CA ASN A 189 -10.04 26.44 5.59
C ASN A 189 -9.66 27.91 5.85
N ASN A 190 -9.95 28.79 4.89
CA ASN A 190 -9.72 30.24 4.87
C ASN A 190 -8.35 30.74 4.35
N GLU A 191 -7.52 29.90 3.75
CA GLU A 191 -6.32 30.35 3.01
C GLU A 191 -6.50 30.23 1.48
N ASP A 192 -5.77 31.07 0.73
CA ASP A 192 -5.66 30.94 -0.71
C ASP A 192 -4.55 29.94 -1.10
N THR A 193 -4.52 29.56 -2.38
CA THR A 193 -3.57 28.56 -2.89
C THR A 193 -2.11 28.98 -2.77
N GLU A 194 -1.83 30.29 -2.82
CA GLU A 194 -0.46 30.80 -2.73
C GLU A 194 0.03 30.72 -1.28
N THR A 195 -0.79 31.18 -0.35
CA THR A 195 -0.54 31.13 1.10
C THR A 195 -0.35 29.69 1.57
N GLY A 196 -1.24 28.78 1.15
CA GLY A 196 -1.12 27.36 1.48
C GLY A 196 0.10 26.70 0.85
N ALA A 197 0.50 27.09 -0.36
CA ALA A 197 1.75 26.61 -0.95
C ALA A 197 2.97 27.06 -0.13
N VAL A 198 3.03 28.34 0.29
CA VAL A 198 4.13 28.85 1.14
C VAL A 198 4.21 28.09 2.46
N ARG A 199 3.06 27.89 3.13
CA ARG A 199 2.98 27.12 4.38
C ARG A 199 3.46 25.69 4.18
N GLU A 200 2.97 25.00 3.16
CA GLU A 200 3.33 23.61 2.92
C GLU A 200 4.82 23.43 2.64
N ILE A 201 5.40 24.27 1.76
CA ILE A 201 6.83 24.20 1.46
C ILE A 201 7.66 24.42 2.74
N LYS A 202 7.22 25.31 3.63
CA LYS A 202 7.89 25.52 4.91
C LYS A 202 7.79 24.29 5.81
N GLU A 203 6.61 23.68 5.91
CA GLU A 203 6.37 22.52 6.76
C GLU A 203 7.03 21.23 6.23
N GLU A 204 7.03 20.98 4.93
CA GLU A 204 7.58 19.76 4.32
C GLU A 204 9.08 19.85 4.08
N LEU A 205 9.59 21.01 3.64
CA LEU A 205 10.97 21.17 3.18
C LEU A 205 11.83 22.07 4.06
N ASN A 206 11.25 22.71 5.09
CA ASN A 206 11.91 23.73 5.90
C ASN A 206 12.42 24.94 5.08
N LEU A 207 11.81 25.21 3.92
CA LEU A 207 12.20 26.31 3.04
C LEU A 207 11.28 27.52 3.19
N ASP A 208 11.86 28.68 3.47
CA ASP A 208 11.22 29.98 3.32
C ASP A 208 11.27 30.38 1.85
N ILE A 209 10.10 30.52 1.23
CA ILE A 209 10.00 30.83 -0.21
C ILE A 209 9.36 32.19 -0.47
N LYS A 210 9.77 32.82 -1.57
CA LYS A 210 9.09 33.98 -2.15
C LYS A 210 8.44 33.55 -3.47
N VAL A 211 7.11 33.58 -3.51
CA VAL A 211 6.35 33.32 -4.74
C VAL A 211 6.56 34.45 -5.75
N GLU A 212 6.78 34.10 -7.00
CA GLU A 212 7.02 35.04 -8.10
C GLU A 212 5.86 35.08 -9.09
N SER A 213 5.39 33.90 -9.53
CA SER A 213 4.31 33.82 -10.51
C SER A 213 3.59 32.47 -10.49
N PRO A 214 2.33 32.41 -10.94
CA PRO A 214 1.62 31.14 -11.11
C PRO A 214 2.16 30.36 -12.33
N LEU A 215 2.42 29.06 -12.14
CA LEU A 215 2.85 28.16 -13.21
C LEU A 215 1.66 27.48 -13.89
N GLY A 216 0.62 27.12 -13.13
CA GLY A 216 -0.57 26.52 -13.69
C GLY A 216 -1.23 25.55 -12.72
N GLN A 217 -2.16 24.76 -13.25
CA GLN A 217 -2.89 23.77 -12.48
C GLN A 217 -2.80 22.41 -13.14
N ASN A 218 -2.78 21.36 -12.31
CA ASN A 218 -3.02 20.00 -12.75
C ASN A 218 -4.18 19.39 -11.97
N GLU A 219 -4.84 18.40 -12.59
CA GLU A 219 -5.92 17.67 -11.94
C GLU A 219 -5.75 16.17 -12.15
N TYR A 220 -5.90 15.41 -11.07
CA TYR A 220 -5.91 13.96 -11.10
C TYR A 220 -6.93 13.40 -10.13
N ILE A 221 -7.38 12.17 -10.40
CA ILE A 221 -8.34 11.47 -9.55
C ILE A 221 -7.54 10.64 -8.54
N ALA A 222 -7.76 10.89 -7.26
CA ALA A 222 -7.25 10.07 -6.16
C ALA A 222 -8.38 9.28 -5.52
N SER A 223 -8.05 8.14 -4.90
CA SER A 223 -9.00 7.37 -4.09
C SER A 223 -8.76 7.65 -2.62
N ASP A 224 -9.76 8.21 -1.93
CA ASP A 224 -9.78 8.43 -0.50
C ASP A 224 -10.55 7.31 0.21
N PRO A 225 -10.05 6.75 1.33
CA PRO A 225 -10.70 5.65 2.04
C PRO A 225 -12.10 5.99 2.60
N GLU A 226 -12.34 7.24 2.98
CA GLU A 226 -13.60 7.66 3.62
C GLU A 226 -14.59 8.22 2.60
N VAL A 227 -14.10 9.07 1.69
CA VAL A 227 -14.94 9.86 0.77
C VAL A 227 -15.06 9.21 -0.62
N GLY A 228 -14.13 8.34 -1.02
CA GLY A 228 -14.12 7.68 -2.33
C GLY A 228 -13.28 8.43 -3.38
N LYS A 229 -13.71 8.45 -4.65
CA LYS A 229 -12.97 9.16 -5.71
C LYS A 229 -13.04 10.67 -5.47
N ILE A 230 -11.89 11.31 -5.34
CA ILE A 230 -11.73 12.76 -5.16
C ILE A 230 -10.96 13.32 -6.35
N ARG A 231 -11.36 14.50 -6.84
CA ARG A 231 -10.56 15.27 -7.80
C ARG A 231 -9.59 16.16 -7.05
N LYS A 232 -8.30 15.86 -7.15
CA LYS A 232 -7.24 16.70 -6.58
C LYS A 232 -6.84 17.73 -7.61
N GLN A 233 -7.10 19.01 -7.30
CA GLN A 233 -6.71 20.14 -8.12
C GLN A 233 -5.52 20.83 -7.47
N VAL A 234 -4.33 20.71 -8.07
CA VAL A 234 -3.12 21.34 -7.54
C VAL A 234 -2.84 22.60 -8.34
N THR A 235 -2.63 23.72 -7.64
CA THR A 235 -2.10 24.96 -8.23
C THR A 235 -0.63 25.08 -7.87
N TYR A 236 0.22 25.24 -8.89
CA TYR A 236 1.65 25.39 -8.72
C TYR A 236 2.11 26.82 -8.98
N PHE A 237 3.06 27.26 -8.18
CA PHE A 237 3.72 28.56 -8.29
C PHE A 237 5.22 28.39 -8.54
N LEU A 238 5.84 29.36 -9.22
CA LEU A 238 7.28 29.51 -9.25
C LEU A 238 7.68 30.29 -8.00
N ALA A 239 8.64 29.76 -7.24
CA ALA A 239 9.07 30.41 -6.01
C ALA A 239 10.58 30.27 -5.79
N GLU A 240 11.20 31.34 -5.27
CA GLU A 240 12.62 31.36 -4.93
C GLU A 240 12.81 31.05 -3.45
N ALA A 241 13.66 30.08 -3.12
CA ALA A 241 14.05 29.77 -1.75
C ALA A 241 15.01 30.83 -1.18
N LYS A 242 14.74 31.30 0.03
CA LYS A 242 15.57 32.28 0.76
C LYS A 242 16.63 31.62 1.63
N ASN A 243 16.43 30.36 2.01
CA ASN A 243 17.32 29.59 2.88
C ASN A 243 17.62 28.20 2.26
N ALA A 244 18.10 28.18 1.02
CA ALA A 244 18.26 26.95 0.24
C ALA A 244 19.14 25.87 0.92
N GLN A 245 20.07 26.27 1.79
CA GLN A 245 20.96 25.35 2.52
C GLN A 245 20.25 24.54 3.61
N ASP A 246 19.06 24.98 4.03
CA ASP A 246 18.32 24.39 5.15
C ASP A 246 17.28 23.35 4.68
N ILE A 247 17.32 22.94 3.41
CA ILE A 247 16.38 21.95 2.87
C ILE A 247 16.43 20.70 3.74
N LYS A 248 15.29 20.37 4.33
CA LYS A 248 15.14 19.19 5.16
C LYS A 248 13.72 18.69 5.02
N LEU A 249 13.62 17.44 4.60
CA LEU A 249 12.32 16.77 4.55
C LEU A 249 11.85 16.45 5.98
N GLU A 250 10.63 16.83 6.31
CA GLU A 250 10.00 16.46 7.58
C GLU A 250 9.65 14.96 7.60
N GLU A 251 10.05 14.26 8.66
CA GLU A 251 9.82 12.82 8.78
C GLU A 251 8.35 12.49 9.06
N GLY A 252 7.82 11.46 8.40
CA GLY A 252 6.47 10.94 8.66
C GLY A 252 5.32 11.70 7.98
N LYS A 253 5.60 12.75 7.19
CA LYS A 253 4.61 13.45 6.35
C LYS A 253 4.63 12.96 4.90
N GLY A 254 3.45 12.82 4.30
CA GLY A 254 3.27 12.72 2.84
C GLY A 254 3.77 11.45 2.14
N GLY A 255 4.35 10.48 2.85
CA GLY A 255 4.97 9.31 2.21
C GLY A 255 6.20 9.69 1.36
N LEU A 256 6.89 10.75 1.76
CA LEU A 256 8.10 11.22 1.12
C LEU A 256 9.32 10.57 1.78
N SER A 257 10.30 10.22 0.97
CA SER A 257 11.52 9.52 1.41
C SER A 257 12.74 10.44 1.41
N GLU A 258 12.75 11.47 0.54
CA GLU A 258 13.89 12.37 0.40
C GLU A 258 13.48 13.70 -0.24
N ALA A 259 14.22 14.78 0.06
CA ALA A 259 14.16 16.06 -0.65
C ALA A 259 15.56 16.48 -1.09
N LYS A 260 15.72 16.89 -2.36
CA LYS A 260 17.02 17.23 -2.96
C LYS A 260 16.94 18.38 -3.95
N TRP A 261 18.08 19.07 -4.08
CA TRP A 261 18.31 20.07 -5.13
C TRP A 261 18.88 19.41 -6.39
N PHE A 262 18.26 19.69 -7.54
CA PHE A 262 18.69 19.21 -8.85
C PHE A 262 19.05 20.36 -9.78
N PRO A 263 20.22 20.35 -10.44
CA PRO A 263 20.51 21.27 -11.54
C PRO A 263 19.47 21.14 -12.65
N LEU A 264 19.11 22.24 -13.32
CA LEU A 264 18.07 22.25 -14.38
C LEU A 264 18.31 21.17 -15.46
N ALA A 265 19.57 20.94 -15.84
CA ALA A 265 19.93 19.94 -16.85
C ALA A 265 19.63 18.49 -16.42
N ALA A 266 19.72 18.18 -15.12
CA ALA A 266 19.48 16.84 -14.60
C ALA A 266 17.98 16.51 -14.49
N VAL A 267 17.10 17.52 -14.43
CA VAL A 267 15.66 17.35 -14.21
C VAL A 267 15.01 16.52 -15.33
N ALA A 268 15.47 16.66 -16.57
CA ALA A 268 14.95 15.91 -17.71
C ALA A 268 15.26 14.40 -17.67
N GLU A 269 16.23 13.99 -16.88
CA GLU A 269 16.64 12.58 -16.73
C GLU A 269 15.95 11.91 -15.53
N LEU A 270 15.24 12.67 -14.70
CA LEU A 270 14.56 12.14 -13.52
C LEU A 270 13.29 11.38 -13.91
N LYS A 271 13.02 10.31 -13.17
CA LYS A 271 11.76 9.59 -13.24
C LYS A 271 10.66 10.43 -12.58
N MET A 272 9.85 11.12 -13.39
CA MET A 272 8.80 12.05 -12.94
C MET A 272 7.43 11.62 -13.51
N TYR A 273 6.34 12.08 -12.90
CA TYR A 273 5.01 11.83 -13.42
C TYR A 273 4.71 12.70 -14.66
N ASP A 274 4.04 12.13 -15.66
CA ASP A 274 3.73 12.83 -16.91
C ASP A 274 2.87 14.09 -16.70
N ASP A 275 2.03 14.10 -15.66
CA ASP A 275 1.12 15.21 -15.33
C ASP A 275 1.82 16.43 -14.73
N ILE A 276 3.04 16.28 -14.18
CA ILE A 276 3.82 17.40 -13.64
C ILE A 276 4.85 17.95 -14.63
N LEU A 277 5.22 17.18 -15.65
CA LEU A 277 6.22 17.61 -16.65
C LEU A 277 5.89 18.96 -17.32
N PRO A 278 4.63 19.28 -17.69
CA PRO A 278 4.29 20.59 -18.25
C PRO A 278 4.57 21.76 -17.29
N ILE A 279 4.32 21.56 -15.99
CA ILE A 279 4.56 22.57 -14.94
C ILE A 279 6.06 22.82 -14.78
N VAL A 280 6.84 21.74 -14.66
CA VAL A 280 8.29 21.81 -14.52
C VAL A 280 8.95 22.41 -15.77
N THR A 281 8.51 22.00 -16.96
CA THR A 281 9.00 22.54 -18.24
C THR A 281 8.76 24.04 -18.33
N LYS A 282 7.56 24.51 -17.92
CA LYS A 282 7.24 25.93 -17.90
C LYS A 282 8.13 26.70 -16.92
N ALA A 283 8.39 26.15 -15.73
CA ALA A 283 9.30 26.74 -14.77
C ALA A 283 10.74 26.84 -15.31
N ILE A 284 11.27 25.77 -15.89
CA ILE A 284 12.61 25.75 -16.50
C ILE A 284 12.72 26.83 -17.59
N LYS A 285 11.68 26.96 -18.43
CA LYS A 285 11.63 27.99 -19.47
C LYS A 285 11.70 29.40 -18.86
N LEU A 286 10.87 29.70 -17.85
CA LEU A 286 10.88 31.00 -17.17
C LEU A 286 12.21 31.31 -16.45
N LEU A 287 12.90 30.28 -15.96
CA LEU A 287 14.20 30.43 -15.28
C LEU A 287 15.38 30.56 -16.27
N SER A 288 15.17 30.22 -17.54
CA SER A 288 16.17 30.30 -18.61
C SER A 288 16.05 31.57 -19.47
N GLU A 289 14.97 32.34 -19.26
CA GLU A 289 14.73 33.66 -19.87
C GLU A 289 15.33 34.78 -19.02
#